data_AF-A0A1J3JJZ7-F1
#
_entry.id   AF-A0A1J3JJZ7-F1
#
_cell.length_a   1.000
_cell.length_b   1.000
_cell.length_c   1.000
_cell.angle_alpha   90.00
_cell.angle_beta   90.00
_cell.angle_gamma   90.00
#
_symmetry.space_group_name_H-M   'P 1'
#
loop_
_entity.id
_entity.type
_entity.pdbx_description
1 polymer ?
#
loop_
_entity_poly.entity_id
_entity_poly.type
_entity_poly.pdbx_seq_one_letter_code
_entity_poly.pdbx_strand_id
1 'polypeptide(L)'
;SSQEDLKIWPHKFEYRLRIAFGPVGELMLISRVKNTDVKPFNFTMALHPYFAVSDISEIQVEGMQNLNYLDQLKNRTRFTDHDKVITFKSQFDRIYLSTP
;
A
#
# COMPACT_ATOMS: atom_id res chain seq x y z
N SER A 1 20.40 5.39 -1.65
CA SER A 1 20.46 5.94 -0.30
C SER A 1 21.42 7.11 -0.31
N SER A 2 21.07 8.16 0.42
CA SER A 2 21.91 9.30 0.71
C SER A 2 22.89 8.96 1.85
N GLN A 3 23.82 9.87 2.14
CA GLN A 3 24.68 9.76 3.32
C GLN A 3 23.88 9.82 4.64
N GLU A 4 22.72 10.48 4.63
CA GLU A 4 21.85 10.56 5.81
C GLU A 4 21.09 9.24 6.03
N ASP A 5 20.58 8.62 4.97
CA ASP A 5 19.92 7.31 5.04
C ASP A 5 20.84 6.28 5.71
N LEU A 6 22.12 6.27 5.31
CA LEU A 6 23.13 5.33 5.82
C LEU A 6 23.43 5.47 7.31
N LYS A 7 23.11 6.62 7.94
CA LYS A 7 23.28 6.82 9.39
C LYS A 7 22.22 6.06 10.20
N ILE A 8 21.03 5.84 9.63
CA ILE A 8 19.87 5.27 10.33
C ILE A 8 19.60 3.84 9.84
N TRP A 9 19.83 3.58 8.55
CA TRP A 9 19.63 2.28 7.92
C TRP A 9 20.80 2.01 6.95
N PRO A 10 21.83 1.26 7.37
CA PRO A 10 23.11 1.17 6.67
C PRO A 10 23.06 0.19 5.48
N HIS A 11 22.13 0.43 4.55
CA HIS A 11 21.98 -0.32 3.31
C HIS A 11 22.04 0.59 2.09
N LYS A 12 22.79 0.14 1.08
CA LYS A 12 22.90 0.83 -0.22
C LYS A 12 21.81 0.37 -1.17
N PHE A 13 20.92 1.28 -1.54
CA PHE A 13 19.85 1.00 -2.51
C PHE A 13 19.65 2.15 -3.50
N GLU A 14 19.10 1.85 -4.66
CA GLU A 14 18.49 2.84 -5.56
C GLU A 14 16.97 2.65 -5.54
N TYR A 15 16.23 3.73 -5.33
CA TYR A 15 14.80 3.76 -5.55
C TYR A 15 14.50 4.62 -6.78
N ARG A 16 13.71 4.08 -7.70
CA ARG A 16 13.25 4.78 -8.90
C ARG A 16 11.74 4.67 -9.01
N LEU A 17 11.07 5.83 -9.05
CA LEU A 17 9.65 5.94 -9.36
C LEU A 17 9.51 6.48 -10.78
N ARG A 18 8.87 5.73 -11.67
CA ARG A 18 8.43 6.23 -12.97
C ARG A 18 6.96 6.60 -12.89
N ILE A 19 6.64 7.80 -13.35
CA ILE A 19 5.29 8.34 -13.42
C ILE A 19 4.96 8.51 -14.91
N ALA A 20 3.81 8.00 -15.34
CA ALA A 20 3.33 8.17 -16.70
C ALA A 20 1.84 8.52 -16.70
N PHE A 21 1.46 9.45 -17.57
CA PHE A 21 0.09 9.85 -17.80
C PHE A 21 -0.42 9.17 -19.07
N GLY A 22 -1.53 8.45 -18.93
CA GLY A 22 -2.22 7.81 -20.04
C GLY A 22 -3.07 8.81 -20.83
N PRO A 23 -3.47 8.46 -22.06
CA PRO A 23 -4.21 9.34 -22.94
C PRO A 23 -5.65 9.62 -22.48
N VAL A 24 -6.20 8.82 -21.56
CA VAL A 24 -7.59 8.91 -21.08
C VAL A 24 -7.64 9.17 -19.57
N GLY A 25 -6.62 9.84 -19.03
CA GLY A 25 -6.56 10.25 -17.63
C GLY A 25 -6.02 9.18 -16.68
N GLU A 26 -5.42 8.11 -17.19
CA GLU A 26 -4.75 7.11 -16.37
C GLU A 26 -3.47 7.68 -15.75
N LEU A 27 -3.21 7.33 -14.49
CA LEU A 27 -1.94 7.58 -13.82
C LEU A 27 -1.25 6.26 -13.53
N MET A 28 -0.13 6.02 -14.18
CA MET A 28 0.70 4.83 -13.94
C MET A 28 1.90 5.18 -13.06
N LEU A 29 2.01 4.48 -11.94
CA LEU A 29 3.13 4.58 -11.01
C LEU A 29 3.90 3.26 -11.01
N ILE A 30 5.16 3.28 -11.44
CA ILE A 30 6.02 2.10 -11.48
C ILE A 30 7.21 2.33 -10.54
N SER A 31 7.16 1.64 -9.39
CA SER A 31 8.22 1.67 -8.38
C SER A 31 9.23 0.55 -8.61
N ARG A 32 10.52 0.88 -8.53
CA ARG A 32 11.63 -0.08 -8.56
C ARG A 32 12.61 0.19 -7.44
N VAL A 33 12.87 -0.82 -6.62
CA VAL A 33 13.97 -0.84 -5.65
C VAL A 33 15.07 -1.75 -6.19
N LYS A 34 16.30 -1.25 -6.23
CA LYS A 34 17.49 -2.02 -6.58
C LYS A 34 18.42 -2.08 -5.37
N ASN A 35 18.74 -3.28 -4.91
CA ASN A 35 19.83 -3.47 -3.98
C ASN A 35 21.16 -3.18 -4.71
N THR A 36 21.88 -2.16 -4.25
CA THR A 36 23.20 -1.76 -4.78
C THR A 36 24.31 -1.99 -3.76
N ASP A 37 23.98 -2.66 -2.66
CA ASP A 37 24.89 -3.05 -1.61
C ASP A 37 25.58 -4.37 -1.94
N VAL A 38 26.60 -4.70 -1.15
CA VAL A 38 27.31 -5.97 -1.22
C VAL A 38 26.59 -7.08 -0.44
N LYS A 39 25.63 -6.72 0.44
CA LYS A 39 24.84 -7.66 1.24
C LYS A 39 23.35 -7.58 0.91
N PRO A 40 22.61 -8.70 1.01
CA PRO A 40 21.15 -8.66 0.98
C PRO A 40 20.58 -7.88 2.17
N PHE A 41 19.43 -7.26 1.97
CA PHE A 41 18.63 -6.62 3.03
C PHE A 41 17.14 -6.88 2.79
N ASN A 42 16.36 -6.83 3.87
CA ASN A 42 14.92 -6.99 3.83
C ASN A 42 14.24 -5.62 3.87
N PHE A 43 13.15 -5.47 3.15
CA PHE A 43 12.34 -4.26 3.16
C PHE A 43 10.88 -4.60 2.83
N THR A 44 9.97 -3.70 3.19
CA THR A 44 8.60 -3.65 2.68
C THR A 44 8.39 -2.34 1.94
N MET A 45 7.43 -2.31 1.03
CA MET A 45 7.09 -1.11 0.27
C MET A 45 5.59 -1.07 0.06
N ALA A 46 5.02 0.13 0.12
CA ALA A 46 3.64 0.41 -0.27
C ALA A 46 3.60 1.73 -1.04
N LEU A 47 2.65 1.84 -1.97
CA LEU A 47 2.18 3.14 -2.44
C LEU A 47 1.02 3.54 -1.52
N HIS A 48 0.98 4.80 -1.10
CA HIS A 48 -0.03 5.31 -0.16
C HIS A 48 -0.97 6.32 -0.84
N PRO A 49 -1.72 5.91 -1.88
CA PRO A 49 -2.57 6.83 -2.63
C PRO A 49 -3.71 7.35 -1.77
N TYR A 50 -3.98 8.65 -1.90
CA TYR A 50 -5.18 9.29 -1.36
C TYR A 50 -6.11 9.60 -2.53
N PHE A 51 -7.18 8.83 -2.65
CA PHE A 51 -8.19 9.04 -3.68
C PHE A 51 -9.17 10.12 -3.23
N ALA A 52 -9.35 11.14 -4.07
CA ALA A 52 -10.37 12.16 -3.84
C ALA A 52 -11.76 11.54 -4.06
N VAL A 53 -12.64 11.72 -3.09
CA VAL A 53 -14.03 11.22 -3.12
C VAL A 53 -14.99 12.33 -2.73
N SER A 54 -16.26 12.21 -3.12
CA SER A 54 -17.30 13.20 -2.81
C SER A 54 -17.70 13.17 -1.34
N ASP A 55 -18.28 12.05 -0.89
CA ASP A 55 -18.70 11.81 0.49
C ASP A 55 -18.36 10.36 0.88
N ILE A 56 -17.47 10.21 1.87
CA ILE A 56 -16.99 8.92 2.36
C ILE A 56 -18.11 7.98 2.83
N SER A 57 -19.25 8.53 3.28
CA SER A 57 -20.40 7.74 3.73
C SER A 57 -21.16 7.04 2.60
N GLU A 58 -20.97 7.51 1.36
CA GLU A 58 -21.59 6.95 0.15
C GLU A 58 -20.61 6.09 -0.67
N ILE A 59 -19.33 6.04 -0.30
CA ILE A 59 -18.31 5.28 -1.04
C ILE A 59 -18.35 3.80 -0.67
N GLN A 60 -18.18 2.97 -1.71
CA GLN A 60 -18.03 1.53 -1.60
C GLN A 60 -16.72 1.08 -2.28
N VAL A 61 -16.01 0.14 -1.67
CA VAL A 61 -14.84 -0.52 -2.27
C VAL A 61 -15.15 -1.99 -2.48
N GLU A 62 -14.95 -2.46 -3.70
CA GLU A 62 -15.19 -3.85 -4.11
C GLU A 62 -13.88 -4.64 -4.25
N GLY A 63 -13.99 -5.95 -4.52
CA GLY A 63 -12.84 -6.81 -4.82
C GLY A 63 -12.12 -7.39 -3.58
N MET A 64 -12.62 -7.10 -2.38
CA MET A 64 -12.04 -7.56 -1.11
C MET A 64 -12.82 -8.72 -0.45
N GLN A 65 -13.91 -9.17 -1.07
CA GLN A 65 -14.76 -10.22 -0.55
C GLN A 65 -14.00 -11.55 -0.39
N ASN A 66 -14.22 -12.23 0.73
CA ASN A 66 -13.61 -13.49 1.14
C ASN A 66 -12.08 -13.45 1.32
N LEU A 67 -11.49 -12.25 1.33
CA LEU A 67 -10.06 -12.09 1.63
C LEU A 67 -9.85 -12.04 3.14
N ASN A 68 -8.68 -12.53 3.57
CA ASN A 68 -8.23 -12.34 4.93
C ASN A 68 -7.65 -10.95 5.11
N TYR A 69 -7.86 -10.32 6.27
CA TYR A 69 -7.23 -9.06 6.62
C TYR A 69 -6.72 -9.05 8.06
N LEU A 70 -5.79 -8.15 8.35
CA LEU A 70 -5.36 -7.79 9.70
C LEU A 70 -6.02 -6.46 10.07
N ASP A 71 -6.76 -6.43 11.18
CA ASP A 71 -7.38 -5.21 11.70
C ASP A 71 -6.42 -4.47 12.63
N GLN A 72 -5.92 -3.32 12.19
CA GLN A 72 -4.95 -2.54 12.93
C GLN A 72 -5.56 -1.92 14.20
N LEU A 73 -6.88 -1.70 14.22
CA LEU A 73 -7.60 -1.19 15.39
C LEU A 73 -7.87 -2.27 16.44
N LYS A 74 -7.68 -3.55 16.07
CA LYS A 74 -7.85 -4.72 16.96
C LYS A 74 -6.54 -5.48 17.14
N ASN A 75 -5.44 -4.78 17.40
CA ASN A 75 -4.12 -5.37 17.65
C ASN A 75 -3.67 -6.33 16.54
N ARG A 76 -3.95 -5.98 15.28
CA ARG A 76 -3.59 -6.79 14.09
C ARG A 76 -4.23 -8.18 14.10
N THR A 77 -5.38 -8.33 14.75
CA THR A 77 -6.13 -9.59 14.75
C THR A 77 -6.56 -9.92 13.33
N ARG A 78 -6.42 -11.20 12.96
CA ARG A 78 -6.79 -11.70 11.64
C ARG A 78 -8.28 -12.02 11.58
N PHE A 79 -8.93 -11.58 10.51
CA PHE A 79 -10.32 -11.87 10.18
C PHE A 79 -10.45 -12.26 8.70
N THR A 80 -11.60 -12.80 8.32
CA THR A 80 -12.03 -12.97 6.93
C THR A 80 -13.14 -11.96 6.65
N ASP A 81 -13.02 -11.21 5.56
CA ASP A 81 -14.06 -10.27 5.14
C ASP A 81 -15.12 -11.02 4.33
N HIS A 82 -16.35 -11.08 4.83
CA HIS A 82 -17.45 -11.75 4.12
C HIS A 82 -18.36 -10.76 3.37
N ASP A 83 -18.13 -9.46 3.55
CA ASP A 83 -18.95 -8.43 2.93
C ASP A 83 -18.64 -8.35 1.43
N LYS A 84 -19.68 -8.12 0.62
CA LYS A 84 -19.51 -7.94 -0.84
C LYS A 84 -18.74 -6.66 -1.16
N VAL A 85 -18.94 -5.63 -0.35
CA VAL A 85 -18.36 -4.29 -0.50
C VAL A 85 -17.96 -3.75 0.87
N ILE A 86 -16.90 -2.97 0.91
CA ILE A 86 -16.48 -2.22 2.10
C ILE A 86 -17.21 -0.88 2.12
N THR A 87 -17.75 -0.50 3.27
CA THR A 87 -18.30 0.83 3.54
C THR A 87 -17.62 1.45 4.75
N PHE A 88 -17.64 2.78 4.86
CA PHE A 88 -16.92 3.52 5.88
C PHE A 88 -17.89 4.26 6.80
N LYS A 89 -18.13 3.70 8.00
CA LYS A 89 -19.02 4.29 9.03
C LYS A 89 -18.28 4.78 10.27
N SER A 90 -16.99 4.47 10.36
CA SER A 90 -16.11 4.80 11.47
C SER A 90 -14.66 4.78 10.96
N GLN A 91 -13.71 5.04 11.86
CA GLN A 91 -12.31 4.78 11.59
C GLN A 91 -12.13 3.37 11.02
N PHE A 92 -11.32 3.27 9.96
CA PHE A 92 -11.07 2.05 9.23
C PHE A 92 -9.56 1.94 8.99
N ASP A 93 -8.96 0.83 9.43
CA ASP A 93 -7.55 0.55 9.22
C ASP A 93 -7.34 -0.97 9.13
N ARG A 94 -7.31 -1.49 7.90
CA ARG A 94 -7.24 -2.92 7.59
C ARG A 94 -6.17 -3.19 6.54
N ILE A 95 -5.39 -4.24 6.76
CA ILE A 95 -4.41 -4.75 5.78
C ILE A 95 -4.95 -6.04 5.19
N TYR A 96 -5.49 -5.97 3.97
CA TYR A 96 -5.93 -7.14 3.22
C TYR A 96 -4.73 -7.96 2.74
N LEU A 97 -4.88 -9.28 2.78
CA LEU A 97 -3.82 -10.25 2.51
C LEU A 97 -4.15 -11.00 1.22
N SER A 98 -3.13 -11.19 0.38
CA SER A 98 -3.27 -11.90 -0.90
C SER A 98 -4.34 -11.31 -1.81
N THR A 99 -4.36 -9.98 -1.93
CA THR A 99 -5.26 -9.25 -2.85
C THR A 99 -4.95 -9.63 -4.31
N PRO A 100 -5.98 -9.74 -5.19
CA PRO A 100 -5.81 -10.03 -6.61
C PRO A 100 -4.94 -9.01 -7.37
#